data_AF-A3VMX9-F1
#
_entry.id   AF-A3VMX9-F1
#
_cell.length_a   1.000
_cell.length_b   1.000
_cell.length_c   1.000
_cell.angle_alpha   90.00
_cell.angle_beta   90.00
_cell.angle_gamma   90.00
#
_symmetry.space_group_name_H-M   'P 1'
#
loop_
_entity.id
_entity.type
_entity.pdbx_description
1 polymer ?
#
loop_
_entity_poly.entity_id
_entity_poly.type
_entity_poly.pdbx_seq_one_letter_code
_entity_poly.pdbx_strand_id
1 'polypeptide(L)'
;MRIVKWILGIALTVLVVGLLGFFIFAPGIAERDMNVVVEHDPYPVTAEGAAFHDTLLIGDWHADTLLWKRDPLERSDRGHVDIPRLIEGNVTLQVFTAVTQSPSGQNYEENSAETFDNITLLAVGQLWPPRTWNSLLERALYQAERLRDAANRSGGHLRLIRTEKDLDAVLALRDAGEEVVGGVLGIEGAHPLEGEIANLDRLEAAGYRLIGLHHFFDNELGGSLHGVGDAGLTDFGRQVVKEVAARGMILDLAHSSPQVARDVMEMTDM
;
A
#
# COMPACT_ATOMS: atom_id res chain seq x y z
N MET A 1 46.00 27.79 -2.57
CA MET A 1 44.66 28.13 -2.03
C MET A 1 43.57 28.30 -3.09
N ARG A 2 43.76 29.07 -4.19
CA ARG A 2 42.73 29.27 -5.24
C ARG A 2 42.34 27.99 -6.01
N ILE A 3 43.32 27.16 -6.36
CA ILE A 3 43.10 25.90 -7.10
C ILE A 3 42.31 24.89 -6.26
N VAL A 4 42.65 24.75 -4.97
CA VAL A 4 41.91 23.87 -4.04
C VAL A 4 40.45 24.31 -3.88
N LYS A 5 40.18 25.61 -3.76
CA LYS A 5 38.80 26.14 -3.72
C LYS A 5 38.03 25.87 -5.02
N TRP A 6 38.70 25.93 -6.17
CA TRP A 6 38.11 25.61 -7.47
C TRP A 6 37.78 24.13 -7.61
N ILE A 7 38.69 23.23 -7.21
CA ILE A 7 38.47 21.78 -7.22
C ILE A 7 37.32 21.42 -6.28
N LEU A 8 37.30 21.98 -5.07
CA LEU A 8 36.19 21.78 -4.12
C LEU A 8 34.87 22.31 -4.66
N GLY A 9 34.87 23.46 -5.35
CA GLY A 9 33.69 24.00 -6.00
C GLY A 9 33.13 23.07 -7.08
N ILE A 10 34.00 22.57 -7.96
CA ILE A 10 33.60 21.60 -9.00
C ILE A 10 33.08 20.31 -8.37
N ALA A 11 33.77 19.76 -7.37
CA ALA A 11 33.34 18.54 -6.68
C ALA A 11 31.96 18.72 -6.02
N LEU A 12 31.72 19.86 -5.37
CA LEU A 12 30.42 20.19 -4.79
C LEU A 12 29.34 20.33 -5.86
N THR A 13 29.62 20.98 -6.98
CA THR A 13 28.67 21.09 -8.10
C THR A 13 28.33 19.72 -8.67
N VAL A 14 29.32 18.86 -8.91
CA VAL A 14 29.09 17.49 -9.39
C VAL A 14 28.25 16.70 -8.40
N LEU A 15 28.52 16.82 -7.09
CA LEU A 15 27.73 16.17 -6.04
C LEU A 15 26.27 16.65 -6.06
N VAL A 16 26.04 17.97 -6.12
CA VAL A 16 24.68 18.54 -6.14
C VAL A 16 23.92 18.10 -7.39
N VAL A 17 24.55 18.16 -8.56
CA VAL A 17 23.94 17.69 -9.82
C VAL A 17 23.64 16.20 -9.76
N GLY A 18 24.55 15.39 -9.20
CA GLY A 18 24.34 13.96 -9.00
C GLY A 18 23.18 13.66 -8.06
N LEU A 19 23.08 14.37 -6.94
CA LEU A 19 21.97 14.24 -5.99
C LEU A 19 20.63 14.66 -6.62
N LEU A 20 20.61 15.79 -7.34
CA LEU A 20 19.42 16.23 -8.07
C LEU A 20 18.98 15.17 -9.11
N GLY A 21 19.93 14.64 -9.89
CA GLY A 21 19.66 13.56 -10.83
C GLY A 21 19.09 12.32 -10.14
N PHE A 22 19.67 11.90 -9.02
CA PHE A 22 19.18 10.78 -8.22
C PHE A 22 17.73 10.98 -7.77
N PHE A 23 17.42 12.07 -7.08
CA PHE A 23 16.07 12.30 -6.52
C PHE A 23 14.99 12.59 -7.58
N ILE A 24 15.38 13.01 -8.77
CA ILE A 24 14.47 13.22 -9.91
C ILE A 24 14.20 11.89 -10.64
N PHE A 25 15.23 11.10 -10.94
CA PHE A 25 15.11 9.95 -11.85
C PHE A 25 15.07 8.59 -11.15
N ALA A 26 15.82 8.39 -10.07
CA ALA A 26 15.99 7.07 -9.45
C ALA A 26 14.67 6.46 -8.95
N PRO A 27 13.76 7.20 -8.28
CA PRO A 27 12.44 6.68 -7.91
C PRO A 27 11.65 6.07 -9.08
N GLY A 28 11.63 6.78 -10.22
CA GLY A 28 10.87 6.33 -11.38
C GLY A 28 11.50 5.16 -12.11
N ILE A 29 12.82 5.03 -12.04
CA ILE A 29 13.55 3.85 -12.56
C ILE A 29 13.23 2.63 -11.69
N ALA A 30 13.41 2.76 -10.36
CA ALA A 30 13.13 1.68 -9.42
C ALA A 30 11.68 1.18 -9.51
N GLU A 31 10.71 2.11 -9.62
CA GLU A 31 9.31 1.75 -9.80
C GLU A 31 9.06 0.95 -11.09
N ARG A 32 9.65 1.35 -12.23
CA ARG A 32 9.48 0.62 -13.51
C ARG A 32 10.06 -0.79 -13.45
N ASP A 33 11.21 -0.93 -12.80
CA ASP A 33 11.88 -2.22 -12.67
C ASP A 33 11.09 -3.17 -11.76
N MET A 34 10.39 -2.63 -10.76
CA MET A 34 9.61 -3.43 -9.80
C MET A 34 8.15 -3.65 -10.21
N ASN A 35 7.56 -2.75 -11.02
CA ASN A 35 6.16 -2.81 -11.45
C ASN A 35 6.07 -2.94 -12.96
N VAL A 36 6.59 -4.05 -13.47
CA VAL A 36 6.69 -4.32 -14.91
C VAL A 36 5.30 -4.47 -15.53
N VAL A 37 5.05 -3.72 -16.60
CA VAL A 37 3.90 -3.92 -17.50
C VAL A 37 4.42 -4.68 -18.72
N VAL A 38 4.01 -5.95 -18.86
CA VAL A 38 4.44 -6.77 -19.99
C VAL A 38 3.62 -6.38 -21.21
N GLU A 39 4.29 -6.05 -22.32
CA GLU A 39 3.61 -5.82 -23.60
C GLU A 39 2.87 -7.09 -24.03
N HIS A 40 1.63 -6.90 -24.47
CA HIS A 40 0.79 -7.98 -24.96
C HIS A 40 -0.09 -7.46 -26.11
N ASP A 41 -0.54 -8.36 -26.98
CA ASP A 41 -1.53 -8.02 -28.00
C ASP A 41 -2.86 -7.64 -27.34
N PRO A 42 -3.67 -6.72 -27.94
CA PRO A 42 -4.98 -6.39 -27.41
C PRO A 42 -5.84 -7.64 -27.23
N TYR A 43 -6.40 -7.82 -26.03
CA TYR A 43 -7.37 -8.88 -25.80
C TYR A 43 -8.66 -8.56 -26.57
N PRO A 44 -9.15 -9.45 -27.45
CA PRO A 44 -10.38 -9.20 -28.18
C PRO A 44 -11.57 -9.25 -27.22
N VAL A 45 -12.20 -8.11 -26.99
CA VAL A 45 -13.42 -7.98 -26.17
C VAL A 45 -14.62 -7.92 -27.11
N THR A 46 -15.58 -8.83 -26.92
CA THR A 46 -16.85 -8.80 -27.68
C THR A 46 -17.74 -7.67 -27.16
N ALA A 47 -18.63 -7.15 -28.02
CA ALA A 47 -19.60 -6.13 -27.59
C ALA A 47 -20.50 -6.62 -26.43
N GLU A 48 -20.84 -7.91 -26.42
CA GLU A 48 -21.58 -8.55 -25.33
C GLU A 48 -20.76 -8.59 -24.03
N GLY A 49 -19.46 -8.92 -24.12
CA GLY A 49 -18.57 -8.94 -22.96
C GLY A 49 -18.35 -7.55 -22.37
N ALA A 50 -18.17 -6.53 -23.21
CA ALA A 50 -18.09 -5.15 -22.76
C ALA A 50 -19.38 -4.69 -22.08
N ALA A 51 -20.54 -4.93 -22.72
CA ALA A 51 -21.83 -4.58 -22.14
C ALA A 51 -22.11 -5.30 -20.80
N PHE A 52 -21.67 -6.55 -20.64
CA PHE A 52 -21.75 -7.24 -19.36
C PHE A 52 -20.81 -6.64 -18.31
N HIS A 53 -19.55 -6.37 -18.68
CA HIS A 53 -18.56 -5.75 -17.79
C HIS A 53 -19.04 -4.43 -17.23
N ASP A 54 -19.69 -3.60 -18.05
CA ASP A 54 -20.26 -2.30 -17.65
C ASP A 54 -21.34 -2.42 -16.56
N THR A 55 -21.95 -3.60 -16.38
CA THR A 55 -22.96 -3.84 -15.32
C THR A 55 -22.37 -4.30 -13.99
N LEU A 56 -21.09 -4.63 -13.95
CA LEU A 56 -20.47 -5.22 -12.76
C LEU A 56 -20.13 -4.17 -11.70
N LEU A 57 -20.23 -4.58 -10.44
CA LEU A 57 -19.59 -3.90 -9.32
C LEU A 57 -18.25 -4.58 -9.08
N ILE A 58 -17.16 -3.92 -9.46
CA ILE A 58 -15.81 -4.50 -9.41
C ILE A 58 -15.06 -3.91 -8.21
N GLY A 59 -14.58 -4.78 -7.33
CA GLY A 59 -13.68 -4.42 -6.24
C GLY A 59 -12.30 -5.04 -6.46
N ASP A 60 -11.27 -4.21 -6.53
CA ASP A 60 -9.89 -4.65 -6.38
C ASP A 60 -9.48 -4.49 -4.91
N TRP A 61 -9.01 -5.59 -4.32
CA TRP A 61 -8.79 -5.72 -2.88
C TRP A 61 -7.36 -5.44 -2.44
N HIS A 62 -6.44 -5.13 -3.38
CA HIS A 62 -5.05 -4.87 -3.02
C HIS A 62 -4.27 -4.11 -4.10
N ALA A 63 -3.65 -2.98 -3.74
CA ALA A 63 -2.67 -2.30 -4.59
C ALA A 63 -1.75 -1.36 -3.81
N ASP A 64 -0.44 -1.50 -4.00
CA ASP A 64 0.59 -0.69 -3.32
C ASP A 64 0.88 0.64 -4.01
N THR A 65 -0.15 1.26 -4.58
CA THR A 65 -0.02 2.50 -5.35
C THR A 65 0.61 3.62 -4.51
N LEU A 66 0.33 3.64 -3.20
CA LEU A 66 0.79 4.67 -2.26
C LEU A 66 2.24 4.48 -1.82
N LEU A 67 2.88 3.36 -2.15
CA LEU A 67 4.31 3.15 -1.91
C LEU A 67 5.16 3.99 -2.89
N TRP A 68 4.65 4.25 -4.09
CA TRP A 68 5.41 4.85 -5.18
C TRP A 68 5.20 6.35 -5.33
N LYS A 69 6.20 7.07 -5.80
CA LYS A 69 6.17 8.52 -6.06
C LYS A 69 5.42 8.85 -7.36
N ARG A 70 4.13 8.52 -7.39
CA ARG A 70 3.15 8.92 -8.41
C ARG A 70 1.97 9.63 -7.78
N ASP A 71 1.33 10.49 -8.56
CA ASP A 71 -0.02 10.96 -8.22
C ASP A 71 -1.02 9.91 -8.75
N PRO A 72 -1.81 9.25 -7.88
CA PRO A 72 -2.82 8.29 -8.33
C PRO A 72 -3.90 8.94 -9.20
N LEU A 73 -4.06 10.27 -9.18
CA LEU A 73 -5.04 10.97 -10.02
C LEU A 73 -4.59 11.13 -11.48
N GLU A 74 -3.31 10.91 -11.77
CA GLU A 74 -2.74 11.09 -13.10
C GLU A 74 -2.53 9.75 -13.81
N ARG A 75 -2.88 9.70 -15.10
CA ARG A 75 -2.61 8.55 -15.95
C ARG A 75 -1.10 8.36 -16.09
N SER A 76 -0.55 7.27 -15.53
CA SER A 76 0.90 7.04 -15.56
C SER A 76 1.37 6.17 -16.74
N ASP A 77 2.61 6.39 -17.18
CA ASP A 77 3.35 5.54 -18.13
C ASP A 77 3.97 4.29 -17.47
N ARG A 78 3.85 4.16 -16.14
CA ARG A 78 4.41 3.05 -15.36
C ARG A 78 3.48 2.64 -14.21
N GLY A 79 3.66 1.42 -13.71
CA GLY A 79 2.75 0.83 -12.73
C GLY A 79 1.39 0.46 -13.33
N HIS A 80 0.54 -0.15 -12.51
CA HIS A 80 -0.72 -0.76 -12.97
C HIS A 80 -1.97 0.03 -12.61
N VAL A 81 -1.94 0.79 -11.50
CA VAL A 81 -3.14 1.41 -10.91
C VAL A 81 -3.03 2.94 -10.87
N ASP A 82 -4.04 3.61 -11.40
CA ASP A 82 -4.37 5.02 -11.19
C ASP A 82 -5.87 5.25 -11.42
N ILE A 83 -6.40 6.34 -10.89
CA ILE A 83 -7.84 6.64 -10.92
C ILE A 83 -8.41 6.67 -12.35
N PRO A 84 -7.74 7.27 -13.37
CA PRO A 84 -8.22 7.18 -14.74
C PRO A 84 -8.38 5.73 -15.24
N ARG A 85 -7.38 4.87 -15.02
CA ARG A 85 -7.47 3.43 -15.37
C ARG A 85 -8.62 2.74 -14.64
N LEU A 86 -8.82 3.03 -13.36
CA LEU A 86 -9.87 2.40 -12.56
C LEU A 86 -11.26 2.81 -13.06
N ILE A 87 -11.46 4.08 -13.43
CA ILE A 87 -12.71 4.56 -14.03
C ILE A 87 -12.94 3.90 -15.39
N GLU A 88 -11.94 3.94 -16.29
CA GLU A 88 -11.98 3.29 -17.61
C GLU A 88 -12.29 1.78 -17.50
N GLY A 89 -11.78 1.13 -16.45
CA GLY A 89 -11.95 -0.30 -16.18
C GLY A 89 -13.23 -0.67 -15.44
N ASN A 90 -14.14 0.27 -15.19
CA ASN A 90 -15.36 0.08 -14.39
C ASN A 90 -15.11 -0.42 -12.95
N VAL A 91 -13.98 -0.05 -12.34
CA VAL A 91 -13.66 -0.42 -10.96
C VAL A 91 -14.44 0.47 -10.00
N THR A 92 -15.31 -0.15 -9.20
CA THR A 92 -16.11 0.54 -8.18
C THR A 92 -15.30 0.83 -6.93
N LEU A 93 -14.48 -0.11 -6.50
CA LEU A 93 -13.72 -0.04 -5.25
C LEU A 93 -12.27 -0.48 -5.46
N GLN A 94 -11.33 0.27 -4.90
CA GLN A 94 -9.92 -0.08 -4.80
C GLN A 94 -9.50 -0.04 -3.34
N VAL A 95 -8.92 -1.12 -2.84
CA VAL A 95 -8.13 -1.08 -1.61
C VAL A 95 -6.72 -0.61 -1.96
N PHE A 96 -6.29 0.47 -1.31
CA PHE A 96 -4.92 0.96 -1.35
C PHE A 96 -4.19 0.45 -0.12
N THR A 97 -3.28 -0.49 -0.30
CA THR A 97 -2.52 -1.11 0.78
C THR A 97 -1.25 -0.33 1.09
N ALA A 98 -0.95 -0.20 2.38
CA ALA A 98 0.24 0.46 2.85
C ALA A 98 1.28 -0.58 3.27
N VAL A 99 2.29 -0.75 2.42
CA VAL A 99 3.51 -1.52 2.75
C VAL A 99 4.43 -0.63 3.56
N THR A 100 4.89 -1.10 4.71
CA THR A 100 5.75 -0.30 5.60
C THR A 100 7.11 -0.91 5.85
N GLN A 101 7.29 -2.21 5.59
CA GLN A 101 8.55 -2.91 5.75
C GLN A 101 8.69 -4.06 4.74
N SER A 102 9.89 -4.24 4.20
CA SER A 102 10.24 -5.34 3.28
C SER A 102 11.68 -5.80 3.56
N PRO A 103 11.92 -7.12 3.72
CA PRO A 103 13.23 -7.65 4.06
C PRO A 103 14.21 -7.62 2.86
N SER A 104 15.47 -7.27 3.07
CA SER A 104 16.50 -7.35 2.04
C SER A 104 16.74 -8.81 1.64
N GLY A 105 16.79 -9.11 0.34
CA GLY A 105 16.89 -10.48 -0.15
C GLY A 105 15.57 -11.26 -0.11
N GLN A 106 14.44 -10.53 -0.06
CA GLN A 106 13.09 -11.08 -0.08
C GLN A 106 12.92 -12.17 -1.14
N ASN A 107 12.35 -13.30 -0.72
CA ASN A 107 12.02 -14.44 -1.56
C ASN A 107 10.73 -15.11 -1.05
N TYR A 108 10.22 -16.11 -1.78
CA TYR A 108 8.96 -16.78 -1.42
C TYR A 108 9.14 -18.00 -0.48
N GLU A 109 10.38 -18.40 -0.18
CA GLU A 109 10.68 -19.59 0.63
C GLU A 109 10.77 -19.25 2.12
N GLU A 110 11.68 -18.36 2.51
CA GLU A 110 11.90 -17.98 3.91
C GLU A 110 12.61 -16.62 3.99
N ASN A 111 12.14 -15.74 4.89
CA ASN A 111 12.73 -14.43 5.13
C ASN A 111 12.83 -14.12 6.63
N SER A 112 13.91 -13.43 7.00
CA SER A 112 14.17 -13.02 8.39
C SER A 112 13.79 -11.55 8.63
N ALA A 113 13.18 -11.31 9.80
CA ALA A 113 12.90 -9.98 10.34
C ALA A 113 14.16 -9.16 10.65
N GLU A 114 15.32 -9.81 10.79
CA GLU A 114 16.59 -9.16 11.15
C GLU A 114 17.38 -8.62 9.95
N THR A 115 16.79 -8.68 8.76
CA THR A 115 17.40 -8.17 7.53
C THR A 115 17.19 -6.66 7.39
N PHE A 116 17.97 -6.06 6.48
CA PHE A 116 17.83 -4.64 6.21
C PHE A 116 16.46 -4.35 5.57
N ASP A 117 15.80 -3.29 6.00
CA ASP A 117 14.51 -2.90 5.46
C ASP A 117 14.64 -2.07 4.16
N ASN A 118 14.20 -2.66 3.04
CA ASN A 118 14.24 -2.03 1.72
C ASN A 118 13.37 -0.76 1.64
N ILE A 119 12.28 -0.68 2.44
CA ILE A 119 11.36 0.47 2.42
C ILE A 119 12.05 1.73 2.95
N THR A 120 13.05 1.60 3.84
CA THR A 120 13.87 2.74 4.29
C THR A 120 14.56 3.43 3.10
N LEU A 121 15.16 2.66 2.18
CA LEU A 121 15.83 3.22 1.00
C LEU A 121 14.82 3.87 0.04
N LEU A 122 13.65 3.26 -0.14
CA LEU A 122 12.58 3.84 -0.94
C LEU A 122 12.07 5.15 -0.31
N ALA A 123 11.83 5.19 0.99
CA ALA A 123 11.36 6.38 1.68
C ALA A 123 12.35 7.55 1.53
N VAL A 124 13.64 7.31 1.76
CA VAL A 124 14.70 8.32 1.58
C VAL A 124 14.81 8.72 0.10
N GLY A 125 14.91 7.75 -0.81
CA GLY A 125 15.10 7.98 -2.24
C GLY A 125 13.92 8.73 -2.89
N GLN A 126 12.71 8.54 -2.37
CA GLN A 126 11.51 9.22 -2.83
C GLN A 126 11.25 10.56 -2.12
N LEU A 127 12.11 10.95 -1.18
CA LEU A 127 11.97 12.16 -0.36
C LEU A 127 10.70 12.16 0.51
N TRP A 128 10.36 11.01 1.10
CA TRP A 128 9.33 10.96 2.14
C TRP A 128 9.78 11.80 3.37
N PRO A 129 8.83 12.34 4.15
CA PRO A 129 9.15 13.15 5.32
C PRO A 129 10.11 12.44 6.29
N PRO A 130 11.10 13.13 6.90
CA PRO A 130 12.09 12.48 7.78
C PRO A 130 11.52 11.64 8.93
N ARG A 131 10.31 11.96 9.41
CA ARG A 131 9.60 11.17 10.43
C ARG A 131 9.32 9.73 10.00
N THR A 132 9.25 9.45 8.69
CA THR A 132 8.98 8.11 8.15
C THR A 132 10.22 7.25 8.03
N TRP A 133 11.43 7.80 8.24
CA TRP A 133 12.66 7.06 7.94
C TRP A 133 12.91 5.93 8.94
N ASN A 134 12.59 6.15 10.22
CA ASN A 134 12.83 5.20 11.30
C ASN A 134 11.56 4.84 12.09
N SER A 135 10.36 5.03 11.53
CA SER A 135 9.10 4.66 12.16
C SER A 135 8.16 4.02 11.15
N LEU A 136 7.78 2.78 11.40
CA LEU A 136 6.85 2.02 10.56
C LEU A 136 5.46 2.62 10.61
N LEU A 137 5.05 3.07 11.80
CA LEU A 137 3.81 3.79 11.99
C LEU A 137 3.76 5.10 11.21
N GLU A 138 4.80 5.93 11.26
CA GLU A 138 4.81 7.18 10.49
C GLU A 138 4.79 6.92 8.97
N ARG A 139 5.33 5.79 8.49
CA ARG A 139 5.17 5.37 7.07
C ARG A 139 3.73 5.06 6.72
N ALA A 140 3.02 4.31 7.56
CA ALA A 140 1.60 4.05 7.37
C ALA A 140 0.80 5.37 7.37
N LEU A 141 1.00 6.21 8.39
CA LEU A 141 0.32 7.50 8.49
C LEU A 141 0.58 8.41 7.29
N TYR A 142 1.81 8.42 6.76
CA TYR A 142 2.13 9.18 5.56
C TYR A 142 1.40 8.66 4.32
N GLN A 143 1.30 7.35 4.13
CA GLN A 143 0.52 6.78 3.02
C GLN A 143 -0.98 7.11 3.14
N ALA A 144 -1.54 7.07 4.35
CA ALA A 144 -2.90 7.53 4.62
C ALA A 144 -3.10 9.01 4.26
N GLU A 145 -2.13 9.87 4.59
CA GLU A 145 -2.15 11.29 4.22
C GLU A 145 -2.12 11.48 2.72
N ARG A 146 -1.28 10.72 1.99
CA ARG A 146 -1.22 10.77 0.52
C ARG A 146 -2.54 10.40 -0.12
N LEU A 147 -3.19 9.33 0.35
CA LEU A 147 -4.49 8.93 -0.18
C LEU A 147 -5.57 9.98 0.10
N ARG A 148 -5.58 10.55 1.31
CA ARG A 148 -6.51 11.61 1.68
C ARG A 148 -6.29 12.89 0.88
N ASP A 149 -5.03 13.27 0.64
CA ASP A 149 -4.69 14.39 -0.24
C ASP A 149 -5.19 14.16 -1.67
N ALA A 150 -4.94 12.98 -2.23
CA ALA A 150 -5.45 12.59 -3.54
C ALA A 150 -7.00 12.67 -3.59
N ALA A 151 -7.71 12.11 -2.61
CA ALA A 151 -9.16 12.19 -2.56
C ALA A 151 -9.67 13.64 -2.51
N ASN A 152 -9.02 14.51 -1.73
CA ASN A 152 -9.37 15.93 -1.64
C ASN A 152 -9.13 16.70 -2.96
N ARG A 153 -8.06 16.36 -3.69
CA ARG A 153 -7.71 16.99 -4.97
C ARG A 153 -8.43 16.37 -6.18
N SER A 154 -9.10 15.23 -5.99
CA SER A 154 -9.69 14.44 -7.08
C SER A 154 -10.87 15.09 -7.81
N GLY A 155 -11.38 16.24 -7.34
CA GLY A 155 -12.62 16.80 -7.89
C GLY A 155 -13.86 15.94 -7.67
N GLY A 156 -13.77 14.87 -6.87
CA GLY A 156 -14.85 13.92 -6.62
C GLY A 156 -14.65 12.54 -7.25
N HIS A 157 -13.65 12.38 -8.11
CA HIS A 157 -13.34 11.11 -8.79
C HIS A 157 -12.82 10.02 -7.84
N LEU A 158 -12.31 10.37 -6.66
CA LEU A 158 -11.91 9.45 -5.61
C LEU A 158 -12.60 9.80 -4.28
N ARG A 159 -13.34 8.85 -3.71
CA ARG A 159 -14.01 8.98 -2.41
C ARG A 159 -13.49 7.95 -1.44
N LEU A 160 -13.00 8.38 -0.28
CA LEU A 160 -12.56 7.44 0.76
C LEU A 160 -13.76 6.74 1.39
N ILE A 161 -13.67 5.42 1.52
CA ILE A 161 -14.66 4.58 2.19
C ILE A 161 -14.13 4.23 3.58
N ARG A 162 -14.81 4.73 4.62
CA ARG A 162 -14.50 4.45 6.03
C ARG A 162 -15.64 3.71 6.73
N THR A 163 -16.82 3.72 6.13
CA THR A 163 -18.05 3.14 6.65
C THR A 163 -18.88 2.61 5.48
N GLU A 164 -19.84 1.73 5.77
CA GLU A 164 -20.80 1.25 4.78
C GLU A 164 -21.56 2.40 4.10
N LYS A 165 -21.89 3.46 4.85
CA LYS A 165 -22.54 4.65 4.31
C LYS A 165 -21.70 5.36 3.24
N ASP A 166 -20.38 5.34 3.37
CA ASP A 166 -19.49 5.91 2.35
C ASP A 166 -19.52 5.07 1.08
N LEU A 167 -19.58 3.73 1.21
CA LEU A 167 -19.77 2.83 0.07
C LEU A 167 -21.12 3.06 -0.61
N ASP A 168 -22.21 3.16 0.15
CA ASP A 168 -23.54 3.47 -0.38
C ASP A 168 -23.53 4.79 -1.17
N ALA A 169 -22.81 5.81 -0.68
CA ALA A 169 -22.67 7.09 -1.35
C ALA A 169 -21.90 6.97 -2.68
N VAL A 170 -20.85 6.14 -2.72
CA VAL A 170 -20.11 5.85 -3.97
C VAL A 170 -21.01 5.12 -4.96
N LEU A 171 -21.74 4.11 -4.52
CA LEU A 171 -22.67 3.36 -5.38
C LEU A 171 -23.76 4.27 -5.96
N ALA A 172 -24.37 5.12 -5.13
CA ALA A 172 -25.39 6.06 -5.59
C ALA A 172 -24.86 7.08 -6.62
N LEU A 173 -23.61 7.54 -6.47
CA LEU A 173 -22.97 8.42 -7.46
C LEU A 173 -22.71 7.69 -8.78
N ARG A 174 -22.26 6.43 -8.73
CA ARG A 174 -22.05 5.60 -9.93
C ARG A 174 -23.35 5.30 -10.66
N ASP A 175 -24.42 4.99 -9.92
CA ASP A 175 -25.77 4.80 -10.48
C ASP A 175 -26.30 6.08 -11.16
N ALA A 176 -25.86 7.26 -10.70
CA ALA A 176 -26.15 8.55 -11.31
C ALA A 176 -25.26 8.88 -12.53
N GLY A 177 -24.31 8.01 -12.88
CA GLY A 177 -23.38 8.17 -14.00
C GLY A 177 -22.13 8.98 -13.70
N GLU A 178 -21.83 9.24 -12.42
CA GLU A 178 -20.61 9.95 -12.02
C GLU A 178 -19.38 9.04 -12.13
N GLU A 179 -18.29 9.59 -12.66
CA GLU A 179 -17.00 8.90 -12.76
C GLU A 179 -16.31 8.89 -11.41
N VAL A 180 -16.66 7.93 -10.54
CA VAL A 180 -16.12 7.84 -9.17
C VAL A 180 -15.64 6.44 -8.83
N VAL A 181 -14.52 6.40 -8.09
CA VAL A 181 -13.94 5.21 -7.47
C VAL A 181 -13.96 5.37 -5.95
N GLY A 182 -14.39 4.33 -5.25
CA GLY A 182 -14.25 4.20 -3.81
C GLY A 182 -12.85 3.73 -3.42
N GLY A 183 -12.19 4.44 -2.52
CA GLY A 183 -10.88 4.06 -1.98
C GLY A 183 -10.98 3.57 -0.54
N VAL A 184 -10.64 2.30 -0.29
CA VAL A 184 -10.46 1.75 1.06
C VAL A 184 -8.98 1.76 1.41
N LEU A 185 -8.61 2.19 2.62
CA LEU A 185 -7.22 2.13 3.05
C LEU A 185 -6.97 0.84 3.83
N GLY A 186 -6.01 0.05 3.36
CA GLY A 186 -5.57 -1.21 3.97
C GLY A 186 -4.11 -1.15 4.39
N ILE A 187 -3.70 -1.99 5.33
CA ILE A 187 -2.28 -2.21 5.67
C ILE A 187 -1.87 -3.62 5.28
N GLU A 188 -0.69 -3.75 4.67
CA GLU A 188 -0.11 -5.05 4.33
C GLU A 188 1.02 -5.35 5.31
N GLY A 189 0.76 -6.29 6.21
CA GLY A 189 1.61 -6.57 7.35
C GLY A 189 1.52 -5.50 8.44
N ALA A 190 0.96 -5.88 9.59
CA ALA A 190 0.68 -4.99 10.70
C ALA A 190 1.92 -4.59 11.55
N HIS A 191 3.11 -4.58 10.95
CA HIS A 191 4.36 -4.08 11.57
C HIS A 191 4.23 -2.67 12.19
N PRO A 192 3.46 -1.73 11.61
CA PRO A 192 3.16 -0.43 12.21
C PRO A 192 2.49 -0.46 13.58
N LEU A 193 2.00 -1.62 14.03
CA LEU A 193 1.53 -1.79 15.39
C LEU A 193 2.69 -1.85 16.39
N GLU A 194 3.86 -2.36 16.00
CA GLU A 194 5.08 -2.38 16.82
C GLU A 194 4.86 -3.00 18.22
N GLY A 195 3.97 -4.00 18.33
CA GLY A 195 3.59 -4.62 19.61
C GLY A 195 2.67 -3.79 20.52
N GLU A 196 2.23 -2.61 20.06
CA GLU A 196 1.47 -1.64 20.84
C GLU A 196 0.03 -1.50 20.31
N ILE A 197 -0.96 -2.04 21.04
CA ILE A 197 -2.36 -2.06 20.57
C ILE A 197 -2.92 -0.65 20.32
N ALA A 198 -2.42 0.36 21.04
CA ALA A 198 -2.84 1.76 20.85
C ALA A 198 -2.51 2.31 19.45
N ASN A 199 -1.58 1.69 18.73
CA ASN A 199 -1.30 2.05 17.34
C ASN A 199 -2.45 1.67 16.40
N LEU A 200 -3.27 0.67 16.75
CA LEU A 200 -4.49 0.36 16.00
C LEU A 200 -5.48 1.53 16.00
N ASP A 201 -5.64 2.22 17.14
CA ASP A 201 -6.47 3.43 17.23
C ASP A 201 -5.96 4.54 16.31
N ARG A 202 -4.63 4.70 16.24
CA ARG A 202 -3.98 5.71 15.38
C ARG A 202 -4.20 5.39 13.90
N LEU A 203 -4.07 4.12 13.51
CA LEU A 203 -4.32 3.67 12.14
C LEU A 203 -5.80 3.82 11.77
N GLU A 204 -6.71 3.38 12.63
CA GLU A 204 -8.15 3.53 12.40
C GLU A 204 -8.54 5.01 12.24
N ALA A 205 -8.01 5.90 13.10
CA ALA A 205 -8.23 7.34 13.01
C ALA A 205 -7.67 7.96 11.73
N ALA A 206 -6.55 7.43 11.21
CA ALA A 206 -5.98 7.84 9.93
C ALA A 206 -6.87 7.42 8.74
N GLY A 207 -7.65 6.35 8.90
CA GLY A 207 -8.65 5.89 7.94
C GLY A 207 -8.50 4.44 7.50
N TYR A 208 -7.59 3.67 8.10
CA TYR A 208 -7.41 2.25 7.81
C TYR A 208 -8.68 1.46 8.19
N ARG A 209 -9.14 0.58 7.31
CA ARG A 209 -10.31 -0.29 7.52
C ARG A 209 -10.06 -1.76 7.20
N LEU A 210 -8.91 -2.07 6.58
CA LEU A 210 -8.45 -3.43 6.34
C LEU A 210 -7.08 -3.62 6.99
N ILE A 211 -6.95 -4.68 7.78
CA ILE A 211 -5.74 -5.02 8.52
C ILE A 211 -5.19 -6.36 8.05
N GLY A 212 -4.16 -6.32 7.20
CA GLY A 212 -3.34 -7.47 6.87
C GLY A 212 -2.36 -7.78 8.00
N LEU A 213 -2.46 -8.97 8.58
CA LEU A 213 -1.70 -9.33 9.78
C LEU A 213 -0.20 -9.43 9.51
N HIS A 214 0.17 -10.07 8.41
CA HIS A 214 1.56 -10.38 8.06
C HIS A 214 1.89 -9.93 6.64
N HIS A 215 3.19 -9.87 6.35
CA HIS A 215 3.73 -9.73 5.01
C HIS A 215 4.81 -10.82 4.86
N PHE A 216 5.96 -10.55 4.24
CA PHE A 216 6.93 -11.59 3.89
C PHE A 216 7.79 -12.17 5.04
N PHE A 217 7.56 -11.81 6.30
CA PHE A 217 8.30 -12.36 7.43
C PHE A 217 7.44 -12.32 8.70
N ASP A 218 7.85 -13.09 9.70
CA ASP A 218 7.19 -13.13 11.01
C ASP A 218 7.29 -11.76 11.69
N ASN A 219 6.23 -11.36 12.38
CA ASN A 219 6.22 -10.12 13.15
C ASN A 219 5.66 -10.36 14.56
N GLU A 220 5.43 -9.30 15.32
CA GLU A 220 4.96 -9.39 16.70
C GLU A 220 3.60 -10.09 16.84
N LEU A 221 2.83 -10.21 15.76
CA LEU A 221 1.50 -10.84 15.75
C LEU A 221 1.58 -12.36 15.56
N GLY A 222 2.64 -12.88 14.93
CA GLY A 222 2.76 -14.32 14.65
C GLY A 222 3.51 -14.64 13.37
N GLY A 223 3.21 -15.84 12.85
CA GLY A 223 3.89 -16.42 11.71
C GLY A 223 3.38 -15.93 10.35
N SER A 224 4.32 -15.65 9.46
CA SER A 224 4.10 -15.43 8.03
C SER A 224 4.24 -16.74 7.24
N LEU A 225 3.53 -16.84 6.12
CA LEU A 225 3.72 -17.88 5.10
C LEU A 225 5.15 -17.91 4.55
N HIS A 226 5.85 -16.76 4.57
CA HIS A 226 7.23 -16.62 4.10
C HIS A 226 8.20 -16.36 5.25
N GLY A 227 7.76 -16.54 6.49
CA GLY A 227 8.58 -16.44 7.69
C GLY A 227 9.27 -17.76 8.06
N VAL A 228 9.75 -17.87 9.29
CA VAL A 228 10.52 -19.03 9.74
C VAL A 228 9.58 -20.05 10.38
N GLY A 229 9.12 -21.01 9.57
CA GLY A 229 8.24 -22.11 9.99
C GLY A 229 6.75 -21.82 9.81
N ASP A 230 5.90 -22.54 10.56
CA ASP A 230 4.42 -22.41 10.52
C ASP A 230 3.89 -21.96 11.89
N ALA A 231 4.46 -20.88 12.43
CA ALA A 231 4.06 -20.36 13.73
C ALA A 231 2.63 -19.77 13.69
N GLY A 232 1.86 -19.95 14.75
CA GLY A 232 0.53 -19.37 14.91
C GLY A 232 0.54 -17.93 15.41
N LEU A 233 -0.62 -17.45 15.84
CA LEU A 233 -0.76 -16.13 16.47
C LEU A 233 -0.07 -16.11 17.85
N THR A 234 0.67 -15.04 18.12
CA THR A 234 1.12 -14.67 19.47
C THR A 234 -0.04 -14.17 20.32
N ASP A 235 0.17 -13.97 21.62
CA ASP A 235 -0.83 -13.33 22.48
C ASP A 235 -1.20 -11.92 21.99
N PHE A 236 -0.22 -11.17 21.49
CA PHE A 236 -0.45 -9.86 20.88
C PHE A 236 -1.26 -9.99 19.58
N GLY A 237 -0.91 -10.91 18.68
CA GLY A 237 -1.69 -11.16 17.46
C GLY A 237 -3.14 -11.55 17.75
N ARG A 238 -3.36 -12.38 18.79
CA ARG A 238 -4.71 -12.73 19.26
C ARG A 238 -5.47 -11.52 19.78
N GLN A 239 -4.80 -10.59 20.47
CA GLN A 239 -5.40 -9.34 20.90
C GLN A 239 -5.79 -8.48 19.69
N VAL A 240 -4.91 -8.35 18.69
CA VAL A 240 -5.18 -7.57 17.47
C VAL A 240 -6.38 -8.14 16.72
N VAL A 241 -6.44 -9.45 16.50
CA VAL A 241 -7.58 -10.11 15.81
C VAL A 241 -8.90 -9.80 16.50
N LYS A 242 -8.95 -9.88 17.84
CA LYS A 242 -10.16 -9.56 18.61
C LYS A 242 -10.58 -8.08 18.46
N GLU A 243 -9.62 -7.17 18.48
CA GLU A 243 -9.89 -5.74 18.33
C GLU A 243 -10.36 -5.38 16.92
N VAL A 244 -9.72 -5.94 15.88
CA VAL A 244 -10.14 -5.77 14.48
C VAL A 244 -11.57 -6.25 14.28
N ALA A 245 -11.89 -7.45 14.80
CA ALA A 245 -13.24 -8.02 14.77
C ALA A 245 -14.26 -7.17 15.51
N ALA A 246 -13.96 -6.75 16.75
CA ALA A 246 -14.86 -5.96 17.57
C ALA A 246 -15.18 -4.58 16.97
N ARG A 247 -14.27 -4.03 16.16
CA ARG A 247 -14.43 -2.74 15.47
C ARG A 247 -15.16 -2.87 14.13
N GLY A 248 -15.42 -4.08 13.64
CA GLY A 248 -16.00 -4.31 12.31
C GLY A 248 -15.04 -3.90 11.18
N MET A 249 -13.74 -3.95 11.43
CA MET A 249 -12.73 -3.77 10.37
C MET A 249 -12.50 -5.09 9.64
N ILE A 250 -11.98 -5.01 8.42
CA ILE A 250 -11.68 -6.18 7.61
C ILE A 250 -10.35 -6.78 8.08
N LEU A 251 -10.35 -8.09 8.29
CA LEU A 251 -9.14 -8.86 8.60
C LEU A 251 -8.63 -9.53 7.32
N ASP A 252 -7.37 -9.25 6.95
CA ASP A 252 -6.73 -9.86 5.79
C ASP A 252 -5.66 -10.87 6.24
N LEU A 253 -5.82 -12.10 5.74
CA LEU A 253 -4.97 -13.26 6.05
C LEU A 253 -3.96 -13.56 4.94
N ALA A 254 -3.92 -12.75 3.88
CA ALA A 254 -2.82 -12.79 2.93
C ALA A 254 -1.47 -12.74 3.67
N HIS A 255 -0.50 -13.50 3.17
CA HIS A 255 0.82 -13.72 3.78
C HIS A 255 0.84 -14.34 5.19
N SER A 256 -0.28 -14.59 5.85
CA SER A 256 -0.26 -15.26 7.16
C SER A 256 0.04 -16.74 7.01
N SER A 257 0.71 -17.34 8.00
CA SER A 257 0.96 -18.77 8.00
C SER A 257 -0.35 -19.57 8.02
N PRO A 258 -0.36 -20.81 7.51
CA PRO A 258 -1.50 -21.71 7.66
C PRO A 258 -1.98 -21.87 9.10
N GLN A 259 -1.07 -21.86 10.09
CA GLN A 259 -1.46 -21.93 11.50
C GLN A 259 -2.17 -20.65 11.97
N VAL A 260 -1.72 -19.46 11.57
CA VAL A 260 -2.42 -18.20 11.87
C VAL A 260 -3.83 -18.23 11.29
N ALA A 261 -4.00 -18.68 10.05
CA ALA A 261 -5.33 -18.78 9.44
C ALA A 261 -6.28 -19.68 10.26
N ARG A 262 -5.79 -20.82 10.75
CA ARG A 262 -6.54 -21.71 11.66
C ARG A 262 -6.90 -21.02 12.97
N ASP A 263 -5.92 -20.37 13.61
CA ASP A 263 -6.13 -19.65 14.87
C ASP A 263 -7.21 -18.56 14.72
N VAL A 264 -7.21 -17.80 13.62
CA VAL A 264 -8.21 -16.77 13.36
C VAL A 264 -9.60 -17.38 13.20
N MET A 265 -9.76 -18.43 12.37
CA MET A 265 -11.05 -19.10 12.16
C MET A 265 -11.62 -19.73 13.44
N GLU A 266 -10.76 -20.13 14.38
CA GLU A 266 -11.19 -20.62 15.70
C GLU A 266 -11.64 -19.50 16.64
N MET A 267 -11.16 -18.27 16.42
CA MET A 267 -11.39 -17.13 17.31
C MET A 267 -12.58 -16.25 16.92
N THR A 268 -12.96 -16.24 15.64
CA THR A 268 -13.99 -15.34 15.12
C THR A 268 -14.78 -15.95 13.96
N ASP A 269 -16.03 -15.51 13.80
CA ASP A 269 -16.97 -15.91 12.75
C ASP A 269 -17.23 -14.79 11.73
N MET A 270 -16.32 -13.81 11.64
CA MET A 270 -16.33 -12.72 10.65
C MET A 270 -16.49 -13.21 9.21
#